data_AF-A0A1H0JTI2-F1
#
_entry.id   AF-A0A1H0JTI2-F1
#
_cell.length_a   1.000
_cell.length_b   1.000
_cell.length_c   1.000
_cell.angle_alpha   90.00
_cell.angle_beta   90.00
_cell.angle_gamma   90.00
#
_symmetry.space_group_name_H-M   'P 1'
#
loop_
_entity.id
_entity.type
_entity.pdbx_description
1 polymer ?
#
loop_
_entity_poly.entity_id
_entity_poly.type
_entity_poly.pdbx_seq_one_letter_code
_entity_poly.pdbx_strand_id
1 'polypeptide(L)'
;MTDVAATRDGDALVLKISGTPDQLRLEAYFGADGTDGNQVEEIRFTDSPSTVWTTTEMRTKVLLSTTGDDVLTGYAAADTLDGGDGNDNLSGRDGNDTLNGGNDNDTLSGETGDDLLNGGAGNDTLFGGEGDDSLNGDAGNDGLTGGAGNDTFNGGNGADYLSGETGNDTYLFGRGDGVDSVYDYDLTEGNVDAIVFKAGVAATDVAATRDGEALVLKISGTPDQLRLEGYFGADGTDGYQVEEIRFTDATSTVWTVADLKTKVLASTLGDDILTGYATTDTLDGGEGNDTLYGRDGNDTLNGGNDNDTLSGDSGNDVLNGGAGNDTLYGGEDDDSLYGGAGNDGLYGGAGNDTFNGGAGADSLLGEAGNDTYLFGRGDGVDSVYDYDLTEGNLDVIVFKAGVAATDVAVARDGDALVLKINGTLDQLRVEGYFGADATNGNQVEEIRFTDATSTVWTVADMKSQVLISTEGDDTIQGYAGDDMLSGGMGNDILSGGMGNDTYLLARGNGSDTISESDVTAGNSDVALFDAGIAADQLWFTQSGNNLDVSIIGTGDKFSIQNWYADSQYHVEQFKTSDGKTLLDSQVQNLVDAMAAFSPPAAGQTTLAANYATTLNPVIAANWQ
;
A
#
# COMPACT_ATOMS: atom_id res chain seq x y z
N MET A 1 33.18 -23.51 -65.23
CA MET A 1 32.17 -22.44 -65.15
C MET A 1 32.02 -22.02 -63.71
N THR A 2 33.02 -21.30 -63.23
CA THR A 2 33.12 -20.77 -61.87
C THR A 2 33.23 -19.25 -61.89
N ASP A 3 33.16 -18.65 -63.09
CA ASP A 3 33.72 -17.33 -63.33
C ASP A 3 32.66 -16.27 -63.63
N VAL A 4 31.37 -16.64 -63.73
CA VAL A 4 30.26 -15.67 -63.84
C VAL A 4 29.15 -16.05 -62.86
N ALA A 5 28.84 -15.14 -61.94
CA ALA A 5 27.72 -15.24 -61.01
C ALA A 5 26.57 -14.33 -61.47
N ALA A 6 25.33 -14.78 -61.28
CA ALA A 6 24.12 -13.99 -61.49
C ALA A 6 23.52 -13.67 -60.13
N THR A 7 23.27 -12.40 -59.85
CA THR A 7 22.59 -11.93 -58.65
C THR A 7 21.47 -10.98 -59.03
N ARG A 8 20.54 -10.77 -58.11
CA ARG A 8 19.45 -9.80 -58.23
C ARG A 8 19.77 -8.58 -57.36
N ASP A 9 19.42 -7.39 -57.84
CA ASP A 9 19.48 -6.15 -57.07
C ASP A 9 18.27 -5.29 -57.45
N GLY A 10 17.24 -5.34 -56.60
CA GLY A 10 15.90 -4.88 -56.91
C GLY A 10 15.34 -5.63 -58.12
N ASP A 11 14.92 -4.90 -59.16
CA ASP A 11 14.47 -5.50 -60.42
C ASP A 11 15.59 -5.73 -61.42
N ALA A 12 16.86 -5.44 -61.09
CA ALA A 12 17.96 -5.64 -62.01
C ALA A 12 18.58 -7.03 -61.91
N LEU A 13 18.96 -7.59 -63.06
CA LEU A 13 19.87 -8.74 -63.14
C LEU A 13 21.31 -8.25 -63.19
N VAL A 14 22.14 -8.67 -62.25
CA VAL A 14 23.57 -8.35 -62.20
C VAL A 14 24.38 -9.60 -62.49
N LEU A 15 25.24 -9.53 -63.50
CA LEU A 15 26.17 -10.59 -63.87
C LEU A 15 27.59 -10.14 -63.52
N LYS A 16 28.26 -10.86 -62.63
CA LYS A 16 29.60 -10.49 -62.15
C LYS A 16 30.62 -11.53 -62.55
N ILE A 17 31.79 -11.09 -63.01
CA ILE A 17 32.90 -12.00 -63.33
C ILE A 17 33.71 -12.26 -62.06
N SER A 18 33.84 -13.53 -61.66
CA SER A 18 34.55 -13.92 -60.44
C SER A 18 36.01 -13.45 -60.45
N GLY A 19 36.45 -12.83 -59.36
CA GLY A 19 37.83 -12.36 -59.21
C GLY A 19 38.14 -11.06 -59.97
N THR A 20 37.17 -10.41 -60.59
CA THR A 20 37.32 -9.09 -61.22
C THR A 20 36.28 -8.09 -60.70
N PRO A 21 36.50 -6.77 -60.87
CA PRO A 21 35.48 -5.77 -60.56
C PRO A 21 34.43 -5.62 -61.67
N ASP A 22 34.53 -6.40 -62.76
CA ASP A 22 33.66 -6.24 -63.93
C ASP A 22 32.28 -6.84 -63.66
N GLN A 23 31.23 -6.06 -63.92
CA GLN A 23 29.84 -6.48 -63.83
C GLN A 23 29.01 -5.92 -64.99
N LEU A 24 28.01 -6.68 -65.41
CA LEU A 24 26.94 -6.24 -66.30
C LEU A 24 25.64 -6.16 -65.52
N ARG A 25 25.01 -5.00 -65.51
CA ARG A 25 23.70 -4.78 -64.88
C ARG A 25 22.65 -4.57 -65.96
N LEU A 26 21.57 -5.35 -65.89
CA LEU A 26 20.39 -5.25 -66.74
C LEU A 26 19.24 -4.72 -65.87
N GLU A 27 18.96 -3.42 -65.97
CA GLU A 27 17.90 -2.77 -65.19
C GLU A 27 16.51 -3.29 -65.58
N ALA A 28 15.58 -3.32 -64.61
CA ALA A 28 14.19 -3.74 -64.79
C ALA A 28 14.00 -5.16 -65.39
N TYR A 29 15.02 -6.01 -65.34
CA TYR A 29 14.97 -7.38 -65.84
C TYR A 29 13.87 -8.23 -65.18
N PHE A 30 13.63 -8.01 -63.89
CA PHE A 30 12.62 -8.70 -63.08
C PHE A 30 11.36 -7.85 -62.84
N GLY A 31 11.22 -6.69 -63.50
CA GLY A 31 10.03 -5.84 -63.38
C GLY A 31 8.75 -6.58 -63.78
N ALA A 32 7.68 -6.42 -62.99
CA ALA A 32 6.42 -7.17 -63.14
C ALA A 32 6.66 -8.70 -63.25
N ASP A 33 7.49 -9.24 -62.36
CA ASP A 33 8.00 -10.62 -62.37
C ASP A 33 8.53 -11.06 -63.72
N GLY A 34 9.21 -10.13 -64.40
CA GLY A 34 9.81 -10.38 -65.69
C GLY A 34 8.82 -10.61 -66.83
N THR A 35 7.60 -10.12 -66.73
CA THR A 35 6.57 -10.25 -67.78
C THR A 35 6.44 -9.01 -68.66
N ASP A 36 7.09 -7.91 -68.30
CA ASP A 36 6.99 -6.61 -68.98
C ASP A 36 7.80 -6.50 -70.30
N GLY A 37 8.48 -7.58 -70.71
CA GLY A 37 9.25 -7.66 -71.95
C GLY A 37 10.61 -6.98 -71.92
N ASN A 38 11.10 -6.55 -70.75
CA ASN A 38 12.42 -5.93 -70.58
C ASN A 38 13.57 -6.95 -70.45
N GLN A 39 13.28 -8.23 -70.63
CA GLN A 39 14.21 -9.32 -70.39
C GLN A 39 15.12 -9.56 -71.58
N VAL A 40 16.43 -9.73 -71.33
CA VAL A 40 17.30 -10.46 -72.26
C VAL A 40 16.89 -11.94 -72.21
N GLU A 41 16.49 -12.51 -73.34
CA GLU A 41 15.91 -13.85 -73.38
C GLU A 41 16.96 -14.96 -73.23
N GLU A 42 18.19 -14.71 -73.71
CA GLU A 42 19.28 -15.67 -73.68
C GLU A 42 20.64 -15.00 -73.45
N ILE A 43 21.43 -15.56 -72.53
CA ILE A 43 22.86 -15.28 -72.37
C ILE A 43 23.65 -16.50 -72.85
N ARG A 44 24.66 -16.27 -73.68
CA ARG A 44 25.48 -17.33 -74.29
C ARG A 44 26.96 -17.09 -74.04
N PHE A 45 27.70 -18.16 -73.76
CA PHE A 45 29.13 -18.09 -73.42
C PHE A 45 29.98 -18.67 -74.56
N THR A 46 31.01 -17.95 -75.01
CA THR A 46 31.83 -18.35 -76.18
C THR A 46 32.78 -19.51 -75.89
N ASP A 47 33.21 -19.66 -74.64
CA ASP A 47 34.02 -20.74 -74.11
C ASP A 47 33.21 -22.00 -73.77
N SER A 48 31.87 -21.89 -73.73
CA SER A 48 30.95 -23.02 -73.65
C SER A 48 29.69 -22.80 -74.48
N PRO A 49 29.75 -23.04 -75.81
CA PRO A 49 28.65 -22.77 -76.72
C PRO A 49 27.37 -23.59 -76.47
N SER A 50 27.47 -24.68 -75.70
CA SER A 50 26.32 -25.51 -75.30
C SER A 50 25.57 -24.99 -74.08
N THR A 51 26.13 -24.01 -73.36
CA THR A 51 25.48 -23.40 -72.21
C THR A 51 24.79 -22.13 -72.65
N VAL A 52 23.46 -22.14 -72.50
CA VAL A 52 22.59 -20.99 -72.67
C VAL A 52 21.97 -20.74 -71.31
N TRP A 53 21.91 -19.49 -70.85
CA TRP A 53 21.02 -19.13 -69.75
C TRP A 53 19.80 -18.47 -70.36
N THR A 54 18.66 -19.14 -70.26
CA THR A 54 17.32 -18.67 -70.60
C THR A 54 16.75 -17.80 -69.48
N THR A 55 15.64 -17.10 -69.73
CA THR A 55 14.90 -16.36 -68.68
C THR A 55 14.58 -17.24 -67.47
N THR A 56 14.19 -18.50 -67.70
CA THR A 56 13.98 -19.48 -66.62
C THR A 56 15.27 -19.77 -65.85
N GLU A 57 16.38 -20.05 -66.53
CA GLU A 57 17.64 -20.34 -65.86
C GLU A 57 18.20 -19.13 -65.10
N MET A 58 18.01 -17.90 -65.61
CA MET A 58 18.38 -16.68 -64.91
C MET A 58 17.56 -16.50 -63.63
N ARG A 59 16.24 -16.71 -63.70
CA ARG A 59 15.37 -16.68 -62.51
C ARG A 59 15.80 -17.68 -61.46
N THR A 60 16.04 -18.94 -61.84
CA THR A 60 16.50 -19.97 -60.90
C THR A 60 17.87 -19.63 -60.30
N LYS A 61 18.77 -19.03 -61.08
CA LYS A 61 20.13 -18.73 -60.62
C LYS A 61 20.20 -17.62 -59.58
N VAL A 62 19.32 -16.63 -59.65
CA VAL A 62 19.31 -15.52 -58.70
C VAL A 62 18.63 -15.84 -57.38
N LEU A 63 18.00 -17.01 -57.27
CA LEU A 63 17.43 -17.55 -56.02
C LEU A 63 18.39 -18.53 -55.32
N LEU A 64 19.58 -18.76 -55.87
CA LEU A 64 20.59 -19.60 -55.22
C LEU A 64 21.39 -18.72 -54.26
N SER A 65 21.39 -19.09 -52.98
CA SER A 65 22.27 -18.49 -51.99
C SER A 65 23.72 -18.94 -52.13
N THR A 66 24.55 -18.31 -51.32
CA THR A 66 25.98 -18.53 -51.14
C THR A 66 26.24 -19.01 -49.71
N THR A 67 27.37 -18.65 -49.12
CA THR A 67 27.72 -19.01 -47.73
C THR A 67 27.93 -17.75 -46.88
N GLY A 68 27.32 -16.64 -47.28
CA GLY A 68 27.39 -15.39 -46.55
C GLY A 68 26.26 -14.49 -47.04
N ASP A 69 26.01 -13.42 -46.31
CA ASP A 69 24.81 -12.58 -46.41
C ASP A 69 24.28 -12.37 -47.85
N ASP A 70 23.13 -12.98 -48.13
CA ASP A 70 22.43 -12.98 -49.40
C ASP A 70 21.11 -12.21 -49.33
N VAL A 71 20.65 -11.74 -50.50
CA VAL A 71 19.33 -11.13 -50.65
C VAL A 71 18.58 -11.91 -51.72
N LEU A 72 17.57 -12.66 -51.30
CA LEU A 72 16.74 -13.49 -52.17
C LEU A 72 15.34 -12.88 -52.25
N THR A 73 14.81 -12.77 -53.47
CA THR A 73 13.46 -12.24 -53.68
C THR A 73 12.76 -13.13 -54.69
N GLY A 74 11.61 -13.66 -54.30
CA GLY A 74 10.71 -14.44 -55.13
C GLY A 74 10.00 -13.62 -56.20
N TYR A 75 8.86 -14.14 -56.61
CA TYR A 75 7.98 -13.74 -57.69
C TYR A 75 6.52 -13.91 -57.20
N ALA A 76 5.52 -13.46 -57.98
CA ALA A 76 4.11 -13.56 -57.57
C ALA A 76 3.49 -14.97 -57.61
N ALA A 77 4.28 -16.04 -57.49
CA ALA A 77 3.79 -17.40 -57.41
C ALA A 77 4.56 -18.15 -56.34
N ALA A 78 3.93 -19.18 -55.76
CA ALA A 78 4.55 -20.04 -54.76
C ALA A 78 6.01 -20.41 -55.09
N ASP A 79 6.91 -19.84 -54.29
CA ASP A 79 8.35 -19.95 -54.41
C ASP A 79 8.94 -20.73 -53.23
N THR A 80 10.19 -21.16 -53.39
CA THR A 80 10.95 -21.77 -52.31
C THR A 80 12.33 -21.15 -52.27
N LEU A 81 12.63 -20.47 -51.16
CA LEU A 81 13.88 -19.76 -50.91
C LEU A 81 14.63 -20.43 -49.76
N ASP A 82 15.95 -20.47 -49.86
CA ASP A 82 16.86 -21.08 -48.88
C ASP A 82 18.11 -20.18 -48.78
N GLY A 83 18.29 -19.52 -47.64
CA GLY A 83 19.40 -18.62 -47.35
C GLY A 83 20.72 -19.38 -47.10
N GLY A 84 20.68 -20.45 -46.32
CA GLY A 84 21.83 -21.32 -46.12
C GLY A 84 22.72 -20.85 -44.97
N ASP A 85 23.94 -20.39 -45.24
CA ASP A 85 24.82 -19.82 -44.21
C ASP A 85 24.94 -18.31 -44.45
N GLY A 86 24.89 -17.49 -43.40
CA GLY A 86 25.01 -16.04 -43.52
C GLY A 86 23.80 -15.32 -42.92
N ASN A 87 23.87 -14.00 -42.79
CA ASN A 87 22.69 -13.23 -42.36
C ASN A 87 21.91 -12.82 -43.62
N ASP A 88 20.89 -13.59 -43.96
CA ASP A 88 20.20 -13.50 -45.23
C ASP A 88 18.90 -12.69 -45.13
N ASN A 89 18.49 -12.11 -46.25
CA ASN A 89 17.21 -11.41 -46.39
C ASN A 89 16.38 -12.05 -47.50
N LEU A 90 15.29 -12.71 -47.12
CA LEU A 90 14.39 -13.45 -48.00
C LEU A 90 13.03 -12.75 -48.07
N SER A 91 12.53 -12.52 -49.28
CA SER A 91 11.18 -12.00 -49.55
C SER A 91 10.44 -12.91 -50.53
N GLY A 92 9.28 -13.42 -50.12
CA GLY A 92 8.40 -14.31 -50.90
C GLY A 92 7.67 -13.57 -52.01
N ARG A 93 6.96 -12.50 -51.64
CA ARG A 93 6.05 -11.66 -52.46
C ARG A 93 4.62 -12.21 -52.46
N ASP A 94 4.03 -12.38 -53.64
CA ASP A 94 2.69 -12.94 -53.71
C ASP A 94 2.79 -14.45 -53.90
N GLY A 95 1.92 -15.21 -53.24
CA GLY A 95 1.88 -16.66 -53.37
C GLY A 95 2.08 -17.33 -52.04
N ASN A 96 1.94 -18.66 -52.03
CA ASN A 96 2.14 -19.45 -50.82
C ASN A 96 3.58 -19.95 -50.86
N ASP A 97 4.46 -19.21 -50.21
CA ASP A 97 5.91 -19.37 -50.32
C ASP A 97 6.46 -20.24 -49.19
N THR A 98 7.67 -20.76 -49.40
CA THR A 98 8.43 -21.47 -48.38
C THR A 98 9.81 -20.85 -48.26
N LEU A 99 10.08 -20.18 -47.14
CA LEU A 99 11.31 -19.46 -46.87
C LEU A 99 12.07 -20.18 -45.76
N ASN A 100 13.35 -20.48 -45.98
CA ASN A 100 14.25 -21.03 -44.96
C ASN A 100 15.45 -20.09 -44.82
N GLY A 101 15.68 -19.55 -43.63
CA GLY A 101 16.84 -18.71 -43.33
C GLY A 101 18.11 -19.56 -43.35
N GLY A 102 18.21 -20.51 -42.42
CA GLY A 102 19.31 -21.46 -42.37
C GLY A 102 20.12 -21.31 -41.09
N ASN A 103 21.39 -20.93 -41.21
CA ASN A 103 22.28 -20.64 -40.08
C ASN A 103 22.61 -19.15 -40.06
N ASP A 104 22.89 -18.64 -38.86
CA ASP A 104 23.10 -17.23 -38.55
C ASP A 104 21.78 -16.43 -38.56
N ASN A 105 21.82 -15.10 -38.46
CA ASN A 105 20.63 -14.30 -38.15
C ASN A 105 19.95 -13.82 -39.43
N ASP A 106 18.77 -14.34 -39.72
CA ASP A 106 18.06 -14.11 -40.97
C ASP A 106 16.88 -13.16 -40.82
N THR A 107 16.46 -12.58 -41.94
CA THR A 107 15.22 -11.80 -42.05
C THR A 107 14.37 -12.37 -43.17
N LEU A 108 13.20 -12.89 -42.83
CA LEU A 108 12.26 -13.52 -43.76
C LEU A 108 10.96 -12.71 -43.81
N SER A 109 10.43 -12.50 -45.01
CA SER A 109 9.14 -11.84 -45.26
C SER A 109 8.33 -12.65 -46.26
N GLY A 110 7.17 -13.18 -45.85
CA GLY A 110 6.23 -13.87 -46.73
C GLY A 110 5.55 -12.89 -47.71
N GLU A 111 5.03 -11.79 -47.16
CA GLU A 111 4.26 -10.73 -47.82
C GLU A 111 2.78 -11.09 -48.04
N THR A 112 2.37 -11.77 -49.11
CA THR A 112 0.95 -12.11 -49.31
C THR A 112 0.77 -13.56 -49.75
N GLY A 113 -0.21 -14.24 -49.15
CA GLY A 113 -0.47 -15.66 -49.36
C GLY A 113 -0.19 -16.45 -48.07
N ASP A 114 -0.53 -17.73 -48.06
CA ASP A 114 -0.32 -18.56 -46.87
C ASP A 114 1.10 -19.13 -46.91
N ASP A 115 2.00 -18.53 -46.14
CA ASP A 115 3.44 -18.74 -46.22
C ASP A 115 3.98 -19.68 -45.12
N LEU A 116 5.09 -20.35 -45.41
CA LEU A 116 5.86 -21.14 -44.44
C LEU A 116 7.26 -20.53 -44.28
N LEU A 117 7.53 -19.95 -43.11
CA LEU A 117 8.80 -19.34 -42.76
C LEU A 117 9.51 -20.17 -41.69
N ASN A 118 10.75 -20.57 -41.95
CA ASN A 118 11.63 -21.23 -40.98
C ASN A 118 12.90 -20.40 -40.81
N GLY A 119 13.14 -19.84 -39.63
CA GLY A 119 14.34 -19.07 -39.30
C GLY A 119 15.57 -19.96 -39.34
N GLY A 120 15.60 -20.96 -38.45
CA GLY A 120 16.65 -21.97 -38.42
C GLY A 120 17.52 -21.80 -37.18
N ALA A 121 18.82 -21.60 -37.34
CA ALA A 121 19.73 -21.44 -36.22
C ALA A 121 20.28 -20.01 -36.20
N GLY A 122 19.93 -19.21 -35.21
CA GLY A 122 20.29 -17.80 -35.18
C GLY A 122 19.21 -17.03 -34.44
N ASN A 123 19.37 -15.71 -34.38
CA ASN A 123 18.33 -14.83 -33.89
C ASN A 123 17.65 -14.22 -35.10
N ASP A 124 16.52 -14.79 -35.50
CA ASP A 124 15.86 -14.53 -36.76
C ASP A 124 14.71 -13.53 -36.60
N THR A 125 14.35 -12.88 -37.70
CA THR A 125 13.17 -12.01 -37.78
C THR A 125 12.26 -12.47 -38.91
N LEU A 126 11.05 -12.91 -38.57
CA LEU A 126 10.08 -13.47 -39.51
C LEU A 126 8.83 -12.59 -39.54
N PHE A 127 8.42 -12.22 -40.75
CA PHE A 127 7.17 -11.51 -41.03
C PHE A 127 6.31 -12.35 -41.96
N GLY A 128 5.13 -12.80 -41.52
CA GLY A 128 4.17 -13.54 -42.34
C GLY A 128 3.62 -12.64 -43.44
N GLY A 129 2.78 -11.67 -43.05
CA GLY A 129 2.18 -10.69 -43.94
C GLY A 129 0.67 -10.85 -43.98
N GLU A 130 0.07 -10.87 -45.17
CA GLU A 130 -1.34 -11.20 -45.36
C GLU A 130 -1.48 -12.68 -45.71
N GLY A 131 -2.29 -13.45 -44.99
CA GLY A 131 -2.49 -14.88 -45.24
C GLY A 131 -2.53 -15.68 -43.95
N ASP A 132 -2.87 -16.97 -44.04
CA ASP A 132 -2.78 -17.86 -42.87
C ASP A 132 -1.36 -18.47 -42.80
N ASP A 133 -0.44 -17.82 -42.11
CA ASP A 133 1.00 -18.12 -42.16
C ASP A 133 1.47 -19.13 -41.10
N SER A 134 2.58 -19.81 -41.37
CA SER A 134 3.27 -20.67 -40.40
C SER A 134 4.70 -20.21 -40.19
N LEU A 135 5.00 -19.72 -38.98
CA LEU A 135 6.28 -19.14 -38.61
C LEU A 135 6.98 -20.03 -37.57
N ASN A 136 8.18 -20.54 -37.90
CA ASN A 136 9.04 -21.30 -37.01
C ASN A 136 10.37 -20.55 -36.80
N GLY A 137 10.67 -20.12 -35.57
CA GLY A 137 11.97 -19.50 -35.25
C GLY A 137 13.11 -20.52 -35.16
N ASP A 138 12.78 -21.71 -34.65
CA ASP A 138 13.69 -22.85 -34.43
C ASP A 138 14.69 -22.68 -33.28
N ALA A 139 15.86 -22.10 -33.48
CA ALA A 139 16.89 -22.06 -32.43
C ALA A 139 17.58 -20.70 -32.34
N GLY A 140 17.34 -20.01 -31.23
CA GLY A 140 17.93 -18.73 -30.89
C GLY A 140 16.84 -17.82 -30.36
N ASN A 141 17.07 -16.50 -30.37
CA ASN A 141 16.09 -15.56 -29.83
C ASN A 141 15.43 -14.83 -30.99
N ASP A 142 14.22 -15.26 -31.34
CA ASP A 142 13.58 -14.90 -32.59
C ASP A 142 12.46 -13.88 -32.41
N GLY A 143 12.22 -13.07 -33.44
CA GLY A 143 11.09 -12.15 -33.53
C GLY A 143 10.15 -12.60 -34.64
N LEU A 144 8.94 -13.03 -34.29
CA LEU A 144 7.93 -13.52 -35.24
C LEU A 144 6.71 -12.60 -35.21
N THR A 145 6.31 -12.10 -36.38
CA THR A 145 5.09 -11.30 -36.56
C THR A 145 4.25 -11.92 -37.67
N GLY A 146 3.02 -12.31 -37.34
CA GLY A 146 2.07 -12.96 -38.26
C GLY A 146 1.52 -11.97 -39.26
N GLY A 147 0.71 -11.03 -38.79
CA GLY A 147 0.13 -9.97 -39.61
C GLY A 147 -1.38 -10.13 -39.72
N ALA A 148 -1.89 -10.27 -40.94
CA ALA A 148 -3.32 -10.42 -41.17
C ALA A 148 -3.66 -11.84 -41.62
N GLY A 149 -4.38 -12.58 -40.78
CA GLY A 149 -4.82 -13.94 -41.08
C GLY A 149 -4.72 -14.82 -39.84
N ASN A 150 -4.97 -16.12 -39.97
CA ASN A 150 -4.93 -17.04 -38.83
C ASN A 150 -3.56 -17.73 -38.81
N ASP A 151 -2.63 -17.15 -38.05
CA ASP A 151 -1.23 -17.52 -38.11
C ASP A 151 -0.89 -18.60 -37.08
N THR A 152 0.15 -19.37 -37.36
CA THR A 152 0.69 -20.39 -36.45
C THR A 152 2.14 -20.10 -36.13
N PHE A 153 2.42 -19.89 -34.84
CA PHE A 153 3.74 -19.54 -34.32
C PHE A 153 4.37 -20.71 -33.57
N ASN A 154 5.67 -20.89 -33.78
CA ASN A 154 6.51 -21.77 -33.00
C ASN A 154 7.89 -21.10 -32.83
N GLY A 155 8.10 -20.42 -31.70
CA GLY A 155 9.38 -19.75 -31.41
C GLY A 155 10.54 -20.74 -31.51
N GLY A 156 10.42 -21.88 -30.84
CA GLY A 156 11.47 -22.89 -30.83
C GLY A 156 12.27 -22.77 -29.55
N ASN A 157 13.56 -23.04 -29.57
CA ASN A 157 14.40 -22.91 -28.38
C ASN A 157 14.97 -21.49 -28.27
N GLY A 158 14.69 -20.80 -27.18
CA GLY A 158 15.42 -19.59 -26.83
C GLY A 158 14.58 -18.63 -26.03
N ALA A 159 14.60 -17.35 -26.40
CA ALA A 159 13.75 -16.35 -25.78
C ALA A 159 13.12 -15.52 -26.87
N ASP A 160 11.92 -15.93 -27.26
CA ASP A 160 11.28 -15.48 -28.49
C ASP A 160 10.21 -14.42 -28.22
N TYR A 161 9.97 -13.56 -29.21
CA TYR A 161 8.91 -12.57 -29.22
C TYR A 161 7.93 -12.88 -30.34
N LEU A 162 6.68 -13.15 -29.99
CA LEU A 162 5.62 -13.57 -30.92
C LEU A 162 4.50 -12.52 -30.92
N SER A 163 4.10 -12.06 -32.10
CA SER A 163 3.04 -11.07 -32.29
C SER A 163 2.08 -11.51 -33.39
N GLY A 164 0.85 -11.87 -33.03
CA GLY A 164 -0.21 -12.28 -33.95
C GLY A 164 -0.67 -11.17 -34.88
N GLU A 165 -0.92 -9.99 -34.31
CA GLU A 165 -1.64 -8.87 -34.93
C GLU A 165 -3.13 -9.15 -35.11
N THR A 166 -3.63 -9.44 -36.31
CA THR A 166 -5.08 -9.57 -36.55
C THR A 166 -5.45 -10.95 -37.06
N GLY A 167 -6.42 -11.61 -36.44
CA GLY A 167 -6.84 -12.93 -36.86
C GLY A 167 -7.26 -13.86 -35.73
N ASN A 168 -7.11 -15.16 -35.94
CA ASN A 168 -7.23 -16.17 -34.88
C ASN A 168 -5.94 -16.97 -34.86
N ASP A 169 -4.99 -16.51 -34.07
CA ASP A 169 -3.63 -16.97 -34.06
C ASP A 169 -3.44 -18.15 -33.12
N THR A 170 -2.46 -19.00 -33.43
CA THR A 170 -2.12 -20.18 -32.66
C THR A 170 -0.64 -20.19 -32.31
N TYR A 171 -0.34 -20.06 -31.02
CA TYR A 171 1.03 -20.06 -30.51
C TYR A 171 1.36 -21.42 -29.89
N LEU A 172 2.38 -22.10 -30.42
CA LEU A 172 2.82 -23.41 -29.96
C LEU A 172 3.92 -23.27 -28.90
N PHE A 173 3.72 -23.85 -27.72
CA PHE A 173 4.69 -23.77 -26.61
C PHE A 173 4.85 -25.11 -25.87
N GLY A 174 6.03 -25.39 -25.33
CA GLY A 174 6.36 -26.70 -24.78
C GLY A 174 7.69 -26.76 -24.04
N ARG A 175 8.11 -27.99 -23.71
CA ARG A 175 9.36 -28.22 -22.97
C ARG A 175 10.57 -28.04 -23.89
N GLY A 176 11.53 -27.24 -23.44
CA GLY A 176 12.74 -26.91 -24.18
C GLY A 176 12.64 -25.61 -24.96
N ASP A 177 11.45 -25.02 -25.06
CA ASP A 177 11.24 -23.81 -25.86
C ASP A 177 11.85 -22.56 -25.19
N GLY A 178 12.07 -22.58 -23.87
CA GLY A 178 12.73 -21.48 -23.17
C GLY A 178 11.75 -20.40 -22.70
N VAL A 179 12.10 -19.12 -22.84
CA VAL A 179 11.41 -18.01 -22.18
C VAL A 179 10.85 -17.03 -23.20
N ASP A 180 9.59 -17.25 -23.56
CA ASP A 180 8.96 -16.56 -24.68
C ASP A 180 7.96 -15.52 -24.22
N SER A 181 7.74 -14.51 -25.05
CA SER A 181 6.75 -13.45 -24.85
C SER A 181 5.79 -13.39 -26.03
N VAL A 182 4.50 -13.28 -25.71
CA VAL A 182 3.40 -13.13 -26.68
C VAL A 182 2.76 -11.77 -26.50
N TYR A 183 2.58 -11.08 -27.62
CA TYR A 183 1.87 -9.81 -27.72
C TYR A 183 0.69 -9.99 -28.69
N ASP A 184 -0.51 -10.14 -28.13
CA ASP A 184 -1.69 -10.57 -28.86
C ASP A 184 -2.77 -9.48 -28.85
N TYR A 185 -2.45 -8.33 -29.46
CA TYR A 185 -3.38 -7.19 -29.46
C TYR A 185 -4.31 -7.22 -30.67
N ASP A 186 -5.51 -7.78 -30.51
CA ASP A 186 -6.58 -7.77 -31.51
C ASP A 186 -7.91 -7.29 -30.90
N LEU A 187 -8.58 -6.36 -31.59
CA LEU A 187 -9.91 -5.85 -31.24
C LEU A 187 -11.00 -6.37 -32.18
N THR A 188 -10.67 -7.32 -33.05
CA THR A 188 -11.59 -7.90 -34.04
C THR A 188 -12.67 -8.70 -33.33
N GLU A 189 -13.95 -8.36 -33.54
CA GLU A 189 -15.07 -9.02 -32.86
C GLU A 189 -15.12 -10.51 -33.18
N GLY A 190 -14.98 -11.34 -32.15
CA GLY A 190 -15.06 -12.80 -32.25
C GLY A 190 -13.74 -13.47 -32.65
N ASN A 191 -12.61 -12.77 -32.49
CA ASN A 191 -11.28 -13.40 -32.46
C ASN A 191 -11.23 -14.48 -31.36
N VAL A 192 -10.50 -15.54 -31.64
CA VAL A 192 -10.26 -16.67 -30.74
C VAL A 192 -8.84 -17.15 -30.96
N ASP A 193 -7.93 -16.45 -30.30
CA ASP A 193 -6.51 -16.77 -30.26
C ASP A 193 -6.28 -17.94 -29.30
N ALA A 194 -5.20 -18.70 -29.53
CA ALA A 194 -4.91 -19.86 -28.72
C ALA A 194 -3.43 -20.11 -28.45
N ILE A 195 -3.10 -20.41 -27.19
CA ILE A 195 -1.88 -21.13 -26.87
C ILE A 195 -2.18 -22.63 -26.97
N VAL A 196 -1.35 -23.37 -27.68
CA VAL A 196 -1.42 -24.84 -27.74
C VAL A 196 -0.15 -25.43 -27.16
N PHE A 197 -0.29 -26.09 -26.03
CA PHE A 197 0.83 -26.82 -25.43
C PHE A 197 1.19 -28.07 -26.25
N LYS A 198 2.45 -28.12 -26.70
CA LYS A 198 3.04 -29.24 -27.45
C LYS A 198 2.90 -30.56 -26.69
N ALA A 199 2.91 -31.68 -27.43
CA ALA A 199 2.72 -33.00 -26.86
C ALA A 199 3.71 -33.29 -25.71
N GLY A 200 3.21 -33.84 -24.60
CA GLY A 200 4.03 -34.14 -23.41
C GLY A 200 4.01 -33.06 -22.32
N VAL A 201 3.19 -32.02 -22.49
CA VAL A 201 2.86 -31.06 -21.44
C VAL A 201 1.39 -31.21 -21.08
N ALA A 202 1.11 -31.72 -19.87
CA ALA A 202 -0.25 -31.82 -19.36
C ALA A 202 -0.67 -30.53 -18.63
N ALA A 203 -1.97 -30.29 -18.47
CA ALA A 203 -2.46 -29.14 -17.70
C ALA A 203 -1.92 -29.10 -16.26
N THR A 204 -1.66 -30.27 -15.66
CA THR A 204 -1.05 -30.37 -14.32
C THR A 204 0.43 -30.03 -14.27
N ASP A 205 1.10 -29.95 -15.42
CA ASP A 205 2.50 -29.56 -15.51
C ASP A 205 2.66 -28.04 -15.53
N VAL A 206 1.60 -27.28 -15.81
CA VAL A 206 1.67 -25.83 -16.02
C VAL A 206 1.10 -25.09 -14.82
N ALA A 207 1.88 -24.15 -14.29
CA ALA A 207 1.43 -23.17 -13.31
C ALA A 207 1.10 -21.86 -14.04
N ALA A 208 -0.03 -21.25 -13.70
CA ALA A 208 -0.43 -19.94 -14.17
C ALA A 208 -0.29 -18.93 -13.02
N THR A 209 0.40 -17.81 -13.26
CA THR A 209 0.58 -16.73 -12.29
C THR A 209 0.34 -15.39 -12.96
N ARG A 210 -0.03 -14.37 -12.19
CA ARG A 210 -0.14 -12.98 -12.66
C ARG A 210 1.11 -12.21 -12.27
N ASP A 211 1.62 -11.39 -13.19
CA ASP A 211 2.71 -10.44 -12.93
C ASP A 211 2.35 -9.08 -13.54
N GLY A 212 1.85 -8.19 -12.68
CA GLY A 212 1.16 -6.97 -13.12
C GLY A 212 -0.08 -7.32 -13.95
N GLU A 213 -0.13 -6.86 -15.20
CA GLU A 213 -1.20 -7.21 -16.13
C GLU A 213 -0.86 -8.41 -17.04
N ALA A 214 0.32 -8.99 -16.92
CA ALA A 214 0.69 -10.14 -17.73
C ALA A 214 0.24 -11.46 -17.09
N LEU A 215 -0.12 -12.41 -17.95
CA LEU A 215 -0.25 -13.81 -17.58
C LEU A 215 1.09 -14.51 -17.82
N VAL A 216 1.57 -15.25 -16.83
CA VAL A 216 2.77 -16.05 -16.93
C VAL A 216 2.40 -17.52 -16.79
N LEU A 217 2.73 -18.32 -17.81
CA LEU A 217 2.55 -19.77 -17.84
C LEU A 217 3.91 -20.44 -17.72
N LYS A 218 4.13 -21.20 -16.65
CA LYS A 218 5.40 -21.86 -16.39
C LYS A 218 5.26 -23.38 -16.38
N ILE A 219 6.15 -24.07 -17.09
CA ILE A 219 6.18 -25.53 -17.08
C ILE A 219 7.00 -26.01 -15.88
N SER A 220 6.36 -26.77 -15.00
CA SER A 220 6.96 -27.26 -13.77
C SER A 220 8.15 -28.18 -14.04
N GLY A 221 9.24 -27.94 -13.30
CA GLY A 221 10.49 -28.69 -13.40
C GLY A 221 11.38 -28.30 -14.57
N THR A 222 11.06 -27.26 -15.33
CA THR A 222 11.89 -26.73 -16.42
C THR A 222 12.05 -25.20 -16.28
N PRO A 223 13.00 -24.58 -17.02
CA PRO A 223 13.07 -23.13 -17.12
C PRO A 223 12.01 -22.54 -18.07
N ASP A 224 11.22 -23.39 -18.75
CA ASP A 224 10.32 -22.95 -19.80
C ASP A 224 9.16 -22.10 -19.24
N GLN A 225 8.99 -20.90 -19.80
CA GLN A 225 8.01 -19.91 -19.38
C GLN A 225 7.48 -19.15 -20.59
N LEU A 226 6.17 -18.96 -20.66
CA LEU A 226 5.50 -18.11 -21.65
C LEU A 226 4.85 -16.94 -20.93
N ARG A 227 5.12 -15.72 -21.38
CA ARG A 227 4.56 -14.48 -20.85
C ARG A 227 3.62 -13.85 -21.88
N LEU A 228 2.36 -13.64 -21.52
CA LEU A 228 1.38 -12.95 -22.34
C LEU A 228 1.22 -11.53 -21.79
N GLU A 229 1.70 -10.53 -22.52
CA GLU A 229 1.71 -9.15 -22.07
C GLU A 229 0.31 -8.53 -22.12
N GLY A 230 -0.06 -7.75 -21.09
CA GLY A 230 -1.34 -7.04 -21.05
C GLY A 230 -2.59 -7.91 -20.89
N TYR A 231 -2.43 -9.23 -20.73
CA TYR A 231 -3.53 -10.21 -20.65
C TYR A 231 -4.69 -9.80 -19.72
N PHE A 232 -4.40 -9.28 -18.53
CA PHE A 232 -5.40 -8.86 -17.54
C PHE A 232 -5.78 -7.36 -17.63
N GLY A 233 -5.28 -6.63 -18.62
CA GLY A 233 -5.63 -5.23 -18.89
C GLY A 233 -7.15 -5.04 -19.03
N ALA A 234 -7.67 -4.02 -18.36
CA ALA A 234 -9.10 -3.78 -18.14
C ALA A 234 -9.87 -5.06 -17.80
N ASP A 235 -9.35 -5.82 -16.84
CA ASP A 235 -9.93 -7.07 -16.37
C ASP A 235 -10.09 -8.14 -17.45
N GLY A 236 -9.16 -8.19 -18.40
CA GLY A 236 -9.19 -9.14 -19.50
C GLY A 236 -10.17 -8.73 -20.59
N THR A 237 -10.31 -7.42 -20.86
CA THR A 237 -11.17 -6.90 -21.94
C THR A 237 -10.48 -5.93 -22.91
N ASP A 238 -9.19 -5.63 -22.69
CA ASP A 238 -8.43 -4.68 -23.53
C ASP A 238 -7.94 -5.23 -24.88
N GLY A 239 -8.34 -6.44 -25.26
CA GLY A 239 -7.99 -7.06 -26.55
C GLY A 239 -6.58 -7.66 -26.59
N TYR A 240 -5.96 -7.90 -25.44
CA TYR A 240 -4.67 -8.59 -25.29
C TYR A 240 -4.82 -10.08 -24.92
N GLN A 241 -6.08 -10.55 -24.86
CA GLN A 241 -6.40 -11.84 -24.29
C GLN A 241 -6.24 -12.91 -25.35
N VAL A 242 -5.38 -13.89 -25.10
CA VAL A 242 -5.48 -15.17 -25.79
C VAL A 242 -6.66 -15.95 -25.18
N GLU A 243 -7.73 -16.18 -25.93
CA GLU A 243 -9.00 -16.71 -25.38
C GLU A 243 -8.89 -18.12 -24.81
N GLU A 244 -8.03 -18.96 -25.40
CA GLU A 244 -7.95 -20.39 -25.08
C GLU A 244 -6.51 -20.89 -24.87
N ILE A 245 -6.26 -21.52 -23.72
CA ILE A 245 -5.06 -22.32 -23.49
C ILE A 245 -5.42 -23.79 -23.63
N ARG A 246 -4.97 -24.42 -24.70
CA ARG A 246 -5.33 -25.79 -25.10
C ARG A 246 -4.21 -26.76 -24.76
N PHE A 247 -4.55 -27.84 -24.08
CA PHE A 247 -3.62 -28.91 -23.74
C PHE A 247 -3.89 -30.14 -24.60
N THR A 248 -2.81 -30.71 -25.15
CA THR A 248 -2.88 -31.96 -25.94
C THR A 248 -2.87 -33.22 -25.07
N ASP A 249 -3.27 -33.09 -23.80
CA ASP A 249 -3.36 -34.20 -22.86
C ASP A 249 -4.51 -35.17 -23.21
N ALA A 250 -4.59 -36.29 -22.48
CA ALA A 250 -5.60 -37.34 -22.73
C ALA A 250 -7.05 -36.86 -22.57
N THR A 251 -7.28 -35.68 -21.98
CA THR A 251 -8.59 -35.10 -21.70
C THR A 251 -8.93 -33.91 -22.61
N SER A 252 -7.97 -33.41 -23.41
CA SER A 252 -8.13 -32.20 -24.24
C SER A 252 -8.61 -31.00 -23.41
N THR A 253 -7.96 -30.78 -22.27
CA THR A 253 -8.26 -29.67 -21.36
C THR A 253 -8.10 -28.32 -22.07
N VAL A 254 -9.04 -27.40 -21.85
CA VAL A 254 -8.97 -26.00 -22.29
C VAL A 254 -9.13 -25.12 -21.06
N TRP A 255 -8.25 -24.14 -20.87
CA TRP A 255 -8.48 -23.04 -19.92
C TRP A 255 -8.97 -21.83 -20.68
N THR A 256 -10.11 -21.31 -20.25
CA THR A 256 -10.68 -20.05 -20.74
C THR A 256 -10.11 -18.87 -19.96
N VAL A 257 -10.36 -17.65 -20.44
CA VAL A 257 -10.07 -16.41 -19.70
C VAL A 257 -10.64 -16.47 -18.27
N ALA A 258 -11.87 -16.93 -18.09
CA ALA A 258 -12.50 -17.05 -16.77
C ALA A 258 -11.80 -18.07 -15.86
N ASP A 259 -11.37 -19.21 -16.41
CA ASP A 259 -10.60 -20.20 -15.65
C ASP A 259 -9.25 -19.63 -15.21
N LEU A 260 -8.57 -18.89 -16.10
CA LEU A 260 -7.28 -18.26 -15.82
C LEU A 260 -7.39 -17.16 -14.76
N LYS A 261 -8.43 -16.32 -14.84
CA LYS A 261 -8.73 -15.32 -13.81
C LYS A 261 -8.87 -15.98 -12.43
N THR A 262 -9.62 -17.07 -12.35
CA THR A 262 -9.78 -17.81 -11.08
C THR A 262 -8.46 -18.44 -10.62
N LYS A 263 -7.66 -18.99 -11.54
CA LYS A 263 -6.41 -19.68 -11.20
C LYS A 263 -5.36 -18.76 -10.60
N VAL A 264 -5.24 -17.53 -11.11
CA VAL A 264 -4.20 -16.60 -10.66
C VAL A 264 -4.53 -15.92 -9.32
N LEU A 265 -5.76 -16.10 -8.80
CA LEU A 265 -6.15 -15.64 -7.47
C LEU A 265 -5.91 -16.68 -6.37
N ALA A 266 -5.44 -17.88 -6.71
CA ALA A 266 -5.13 -18.90 -5.73
C ALA A 266 -3.73 -18.66 -5.16
N SER A 267 -3.63 -18.49 -3.83
CA SER A 267 -2.36 -18.40 -3.13
C SER A 267 -1.62 -19.74 -3.03
N THR A 268 -0.38 -19.65 -2.55
CA THR A 268 0.55 -20.73 -2.29
C THR A 268 0.81 -20.86 -0.78
N LEU A 269 2.02 -21.28 -0.37
CA LEU A 269 2.42 -21.41 1.04
C LEU A 269 3.54 -20.42 1.41
N GLY A 270 3.78 -19.43 0.56
CA GLY A 270 4.75 -18.38 0.82
C GLY A 270 4.33 -17.12 0.10
N ASP A 271 5.09 -16.06 0.30
CA ASP A 271 4.75 -14.68 -0.11
C ASP A 271 4.17 -14.59 -1.55
N ASP A 272 2.89 -14.25 -1.62
CA ASP A 272 2.11 -14.09 -2.86
C ASP A 272 1.70 -12.64 -3.11
N ILE A 273 1.47 -12.32 -4.39
CA ILE A 273 0.83 -11.06 -4.79
C ILE A 273 -0.46 -11.43 -5.50
N LEU A 274 -1.59 -11.11 -4.86
CA LEU A 274 -2.93 -11.35 -5.40
C LEU A 274 -3.57 -10.02 -5.77
N THR A 275 -4.22 -9.97 -6.92
CA THR A 275 -4.88 -8.77 -7.42
C THR A 275 -6.22 -9.16 -8.00
N GLY A 276 -7.28 -8.63 -7.40
CA GLY A 276 -8.65 -8.75 -7.87
C GLY A 276 -8.89 -8.04 -9.20
N TYR A 277 -10.17 -7.77 -9.44
CA TYR A 277 -10.77 -7.19 -10.62
C TYR A 277 -11.75 -6.10 -10.17
N ALA A 278 -12.39 -5.40 -11.10
CA ALA A 278 -13.36 -4.34 -10.79
C ALA A 278 -14.72 -4.87 -10.26
N THR A 279 -14.75 -6.08 -9.71
CA THR A 279 -15.96 -6.77 -9.22
C THR A 279 -15.71 -7.24 -7.81
N THR A 280 -16.78 -7.43 -7.02
CA THR A 280 -16.66 -8.09 -5.72
C THR A 280 -15.89 -9.40 -5.81
N ASP A 281 -14.70 -9.38 -5.20
CA ASP A 281 -13.75 -10.47 -5.16
C ASP A 281 -13.56 -11.00 -3.73
N THR A 282 -12.99 -12.20 -3.64
CA THR A 282 -12.58 -12.79 -2.37
C THR A 282 -11.18 -13.33 -2.52
N LEU A 283 -10.24 -12.73 -1.78
CA LEU A 283 -8.83 -13.06 -1.81
C LEU A 283 -8.42 -13.66 -0.45
N ASP A 284 -7.54 -14.65 -0.49
CA ASP A 284 -7.02 -15.37 0.68
C ASP A 284 -5.53 -15.61 0.45
N GLY A 285 -4.67 -14.94 1.24
CA GLY A 285 -3.21 -15.06 1.17
C GLY A 285 -2.72 -16.39 1.76
N GLY A 286 -3.17 -16.73 2.96
CA GLY A 286 -2.94 -18.04 3.56
C GLY A 286 -1.70 -18.11 4.45
N GLU A 287 -0.60 -18.67 3.95
CA GLU A 287 0.70 -18.69 4.66
C GLU A 287 1.71 -17.89 3.84
N GLY A 288 2.46 -16.99 4.48
CA GLY A 288 3.42 -16.13 3.77
C GLY A 288 3.19 -14.67 4.12
N ASN A 289 4.13 -13.80 3.75
CA ASN A 289 3.89 -12.35 3.84
C ASN A 289 3.27 -11.92 2.50
N ASP A 290 1.95 -11.89 2.45
CA ASP A 290 1.21 -11.72 1.20
C ASP A 290 0.85 -10.27 0.95
N THR A 291 0.65 -9.92 -0.32
CA THR A 291 0.13 -8.63 -0.74
C THR A 291 -1.13 -8.80 -1.57
N LEU A 292 -2.25 -8.29 -1.05
CA LEU A 292 -3.59 -8.41 -1.66
C LEU A 292 -4.11 -7.04 -2.08
N TYR A 293 -4.63 -6.95 -3.30
CA TYR A 293 -5.29 -5.76 -3.84
C TYR A 293 -6.71 -6.10 -4.30
N GLY A 294 -7.73 -5.44 -3.72
CA GLY A 294 -9.15 -5.56 -4.10
C GLY A 294 -9.44 -4.93 -5.46
N ARG A 295 -9.08 -3.65 -5.61
CA ARG A 295 -9.40 -2.73 -6.73
C ARG A 295 -10.79 -2.12 -6.57
N ASP A 296 -11.61 -2.11 -7.63
CA ASP A 296 -12.97 -1.58 -7.54
C ASP A 296 -13.88 -2.74 -7.12
N GLY A 297 -14.84 -2.49 -6.25
CA GLY A 297 -15.80 -3.51 -5.84
C GLY A 297 -15.96 -3.52 -4.34
N ASN A 298 -16.85 -4.38 -3.85
CA ASN A 298 -16.95 -4.59 -2.40
C ASN A 298 -16.29 -5.94 -2.13
N ASP A 299 -15.04 -5.92 -1.71
CA ASP A 299 -14.16 -7.07 -1.69
C ASP A 299 -14.00 -7.65 -0.29
N THR A 300 -13.52 -8.89 -0.23
CA THR A 300 -13.15 -9.55 1.02
C THR A 300 -11.73 -10.07 0.92
N LEU A 301 -10.82 -9.46 1.67
CA LEU A 301 -9.40 -9.76 1.67
C LEU A 301 -9.02 -10.41 3.00
N ASN A 302 -8.42 -11.60 2.96
CA ASN A 302 -7.85 -12.27 4.13
C ASN A 302 -6.34 -12.44 3.93
N GLY A 303 -5.53 -11.88 4.82
CA GLY A 303 -4.08 -12.05 4.82
C GLY A 303 -3.71 -13.47 5.19
N GLY A 304 -4.04 -13.88 6.42
CA GLY A 304 -3.84 -15.25 6.89
C GLY A 304 -2.88 -15.30 8.06
N ASN A 305 -1.75 -15.98 7.90
CA ASN A 305 -0.67 -15.98 8.89
C ASN A 305 0.56 -15.30 8.30
N ASP A 306 1.42 -14.82 9.19
CA ASP A 306 2.59 -13.99 8.88
C ASP A 306 2.15 -12.56 8.52
N ASN A 307 3.08 -11.69 8.10
CA ASN A 307 2.81 -10.24 8.05
C ASN A 307 2.32 -9.84 6.67
N ASP A 308 1.05 -9.49 6.56
CA ASP A 308 0.39 -9.26 5.29
C ASP A 308 0.18 -7.77 5.00
N THR A 309 0.00 -7.44 3.71
CA THR A 309 -0.39 -6.12 3.24
C THR A 309 -1.65 -6.22 2.40
N LEU A 310 -2.74 -5.59 2.84
CA LEU A 310 -4.05 -5.62 2.19
C LEU A 310 -4.45 -4.21 1.77
N SER A 311 -4.96 -4.04 0.55
CA SER A 311 -5.54 -2.79 0.03
C SER A 311 -6.92 -3.08 -0.55
N GLY A 312 -7.97 -2.49 0.01
CA GLY A 312 -9.33 -2.55 -0.53
C GLY A 312 -9.45 -1.76 -1.84
N ASP A 313 -8.94 -0.53 -1.80
CA ASP A 313 -8.97 0.48 -2.85
C ASP A 313 -10.32 1.21 -2.97
N SER A 314 -11.28 0.75 -3.77
CA SER A 314 -12.55 1.48 -3.97
C SER A 314 -13.76 0.58 -3.78
N GLY A 315 -14.63 0.98 -2.85
CA GLY A 315 -15.87 0.30 -2.52
C GLY A 315 -15.86 -0.18 -1.08
N ASN A 316 -16.96 -0.76 -0.61
CA ASN A 316 -17.07 -1.12 0.80
C ASN A 316 -16.44 -2.48 1.08
N ASP A 317 -15.20 -2.47 1.57
CA ASP A 317 -14.36 -3.65 1.67
C ASP A 317 -14.31 -4.25 3.09
N VAL A 318 -13.97 -5.53 3.14
CA VAL A 318 -13.70 -6.26 4.38
C VAL A 318 -12.28 -6.79 4.34
N LEU A 319 -11.41 -6.22 5.16
CA LEU A 319 -10.00 -6.59 5.25
C LEU A 319 -9.73 -7.28 6.59
N ASN A 320 -9.11 -8.45 6.55
CA ASN A 320 -8.76 -9.25 7.72
C ASN A 320 -7.28 -9.66 7.64
N GLY A 321 -6.42 -9.04 8.44
CA GLY A 321 -4.98 -9.33 8.47
C GLY A 321 -4.72 -10.76 8.93
N GLY A 322 -5.24 -11.13 10.09
CA GLY A 322 -5.17 -12.48 10.61
C GLY A 322 -4.16 -12.61 11.74
N ALA A 323 -3.04 -13.29 11.52
CA ALA A 323 -2.02 -13.49 12.55
C ALA A 323 -0.66 -13.02 12.03
N GLY A 324 -0.13 -11.94 12.58
CA GLY A 324 1.05 -11.28 12.04
C GLY A 324 1.06 -9.82 12.46
N ASN A 325 2.04 -9.06 12.03
CA ASN A 325 1.96 -7.60 12.12
C ASN A 325 1.52 -7.09 10.75
N ASP A 326 0.22 -6.92 10.57
CA ASP A 326 -0.39 -6.71 9.27
C ASP A 326 -0.53 -5.21 8.97
N THR A 327 -0.62 -4.88 7.68
CA THR A 327 -0.90 -3.51 7.21
C THR A 327 -2.14 -3.53 6.32
N LEU A 328 -3.21 -2.85 6.74
CA LEU A 328 -4.49 -2.82 6.06
C LEU A 328 -4.84 -1.40 5.63
N TYR A 329 -5.14 -1.22 4.35
CA TYR A 329 -5.62 0.03 3.77
C TYR A 329 -7.05 -0.19 3.25
N GLY A 330 -8.04 0.50 3.84
CA GLY A 330 -9.42 0.48 3.38
C GLY A 330 -9.53 1.10 1.99
N GLY A 331 -9.38 2.42 1.93
CA GLY A 331 -9.34 3.17 0.68
C GLY A 331 -10.45 4.20 0.60
N GLU A 332 -11.26 4.14 -0.45
CA GLU A 332 -12.48 4.93 -0.62
C GLU A 332 -13.72 4.11 -0.23
N ASP A 333 -14.74 4.80 0.32
CA ASP A 333 -16.01 4.24 0.80
C ASP A 333 -15.91 3.58 2.20
N ASP A 334 -17.04 3.07 2.73
CA ASP A 334 -17.09 2.62 4.13
C ASP A 334 -16.53 1.19 4.28
N ASP A 335 -15.39 1.05 4.95
CA ASP A 335 -14.64 -0.19 5.08
C ASP A 335 -14.72 -0.86 6.46
N SER A 336 -14.36 -2.14 6.52
CA SER A 336 -14.23 -2.89 7.76
C SER A 336 -12.86 -3.55 7.86
N LEU A 337 -12.01 -3.04 8.75
CA LEU A 337 -10.63 -3.45 8.94
C LEU A 337 -10.47 -4.24 10.25
N TYR A 338 -9.99 -5.46 10.14
CA TYR A 338 -9.72 -6.39 11.24
C TYR A 338 -8.23 -6.75 11.24
N GLY A 339 -7.44 -6.27 12.20
CA GLY A 339 -6.01 -6.58 12.28
C GLY A 339 -5.79 -8.04 12.64
N GLY A 340 -6.35 -8.46 13.78
CA GLY A 340 -6.35 -9.84 14.21
C GLY A 340 -5.41 -10.07 15.38
N ALA A 341 -4.26 -10.67 15.18
CA ALA A 341 -3.30 -10.95 16.24
C ALA A 341 -1.89 -10.52 15.85
N GLY A 342 -1.31 -9.62 16.62
CA GLY A 342 0.00 -9.03 16.40
C GLY A 342 -0.12 -7.51 16.48
N ASN A 343 0.87 -6.78 15.99
CA ASN A 343 0.89 -5.33 16.08
C ASN A 343 0.57 -4.75 14.69
N ASP A 344 -0.68 -4.41 14.47
CA ASP A 344 -1.21 -4.12 13.15
C ASP A 344 -1.30 -2.62 12.88
N GLY A 345 -1.17 -2.23 11.60
CA GLY A 345 -1.40 -0.88 11.11
C GLY A 345 -2.66 -0.85 10.24
N LEU A 346 -3.73 -0.21 10.72
CA LEU A 346 -5.00 -0.11 10.01
C LEU A 346 -5.24 1.35 9.60
N TYR A 347 -5.49 1.56 8.32
CA TYR A 347 -5.70 2.87 7.70
C TYR A 347 -7.06 2.85 6.98
N GLY A 348 -8.05 3.57 7.48
CA GLY A 348 -9.42 3.58 6.92
C GLY A 348 -9.45 4.29 5.57
N GLY A 349 -9.11 5.58 5.59
CA GLY A 349 -9.04 6.39 4.38
C GLY A 349 -10.23 7.33 4.31
N ALA A 350 -11.00 7.27 3.23
CA ALA A 350 -12.17 8.12 3.05
C ALA A 350 -13.44 7.27 3.18
N GLY A 351 -14.23 7.47 4.22
CA GLY A 351 -15.37 6.59 4.46
C GLY A 351 -15.81 6.66 5.91
N ASN A 352 -16.87 5.93 6.27
CA ASN A 352 -17.20 5.70 7.67
C ASN A 352 -16.69 4.32 8.06
N ASP A 353 -15.45 4.24 8.49
CA ASP A 353 -14.74 2.98 8.59
C ASP A 353 -14.94 2.32 9.95
N THR A 354 -14.84 0.99 9.97
CA THR A 354 -14.93 0.19 11.19
C THR A 354 -13.61 -0.50 11.45
N PHE A 355 -12.98 -0.19 12.58
CA PHE A 355 -11.70 -0.74 12.99
C PHE A 355 -11.84 -1.74 14.12
N ASN A 356 -11.10 -2.83 14.02
CA ASN A 356 -10.86 -3.77 15.11
C ASN A 356 -9.41 -4.26 15.03
N GLY A 357 -8.50 -3.59 15.76
CA GLY A 357 -7.09 -3.97 15.81
C GLY A 357 -6.92 -5.44 16.20
N GLY A 358 -7.68 -5.90 17.19
CA GLY A 358 -7.57 -7.27 17.66
C GLY A 358 -6.57 -7.33 18.79
N ALA A 359 -5.76 -8.39 18.88
CA ALA A 359 -4.84 -8.60 19.99
C ALA A 359 -3.42 -8.15 19.65
N GLY A 360 -2.90 -7.16 20.35
CA GLY A 360 -1.48 -6.81 20.30
C GLY A 360 -1.26 -5.35 20.62
N ALA A 361 -0.55 -4.63 19.76
CA ALA A 361 -0.36 -3.19 19.94
C ALA A 361 -0.55 -2.49 18.61
N ASP A 362 -1.80 -2.10 18.35
CA ASP A 362 -2.25 -1.71 17.02
C ASP A 362 -2.25 -0.19 16.85
N SER A 363 -2.07 0.24 15.60
CA SER A 363 -2.16 1.64 15.18
C SER A 363 -3.35 1.80 14.25
N LEU A 364 -4.36 2.54 14.68
CA LEU A 364 -5.61 2.76 13.96
C LEU A 364 -5.68 4.21 13.50
N LEU A 365 -5.75 4.43 12.18
CA LEU A 365 -5.87 5.75 11.56
C LEU A 365 -7.20 5.81 10.81
N GLY A 366 -8.16 6.58 11.36
CA GLY A 366 -9.47 6.79 10.73
C GLY A 366 -9.39 7.57 9.43
N GLU A 367 -8.69 8.71 9.50
CA GLU A 367 -8.60 9.71 8.44
C GLU A 367 -9.88 10.51 8.23
N ALA A 368 -10.70 10.29 7.19
CA ALA A 368 -11.83 11.16 6.88
C ALA A 368 -13.16 10.42 6.92
N GLY A 369 -14.13 10.99 7.65
CA GLY A 369 -15.48 10.43 7.80
C GLY A 369 -15.74 10.00 9.24
N ASN A 370 -16.89 9.34 9.49
CA ASN A 370 -17.33 9.04 10.87
C ASN A 370 -16.95 7.60 11.23
N ASP A 371 -15.80 7.45 11.89
CA ASP A 371 -15.17 6.16 12.10
C ASP A 371 -15.61 5.50 13.40
N THR A 372 -15.52 4.17 13.43
CA THR A 372 -15.91 3.32 14.56
C THR A 372 -14.76 2.43 14.99
N TYR A 373 -14.21 2.68 16.18
CA TYR A 373 -13.11 1.93 16.76
C TYR A 373 -13.62 0.91 17.80
N LEU A 374 -13.48 -0.38 17.52
CA LEU A 374 -13.92 -1.46 18.41
C LEU A 374 -12.80 -1.90 19.35
N PHE A 375 -12.99 -1.72 20.67
CA PHE A 375 -11.98 -2.04 21.67
C PHE A 375 -12.55 -2.82 22.88
N GLY A 376 -11.76 -3.69 23.51
CA GLY A 376 -12.24 -4.62 24.51
C GLY A 376 -11.15 -5.43 25.22
N ARG A 377 -11.59 -6.48 25.93
CA ARG A 377 -10.68 -7.31 26.72
C ARG A 377 -9.90 -8.26 25.82
N GLY A 378 -8.59 -8.30 25.99
CA GLY A 378 -7.68 -9.12 25.20
C GLY A 378 -7.15 -8.45 23.94
N ASP A 379 -7.51 -7.18 23.71
CA ASP A 379 -7.07 -6.43 22.53
C ASP A 379 -5.65 -5.86 22.71
N GLY A 380 -5.16 -5.70 23.94
CA GLY A 380 -3.80 -5.21 24.17
C GLY A 380 -3.70 -3.69 24.19
N VAL A 381 -2.65 -3.11 23.59
CA VAL A 381 -2.25 -1.72 23.79
C VAL A 381 -2.26 -0.95 22.48
N ASP A 382 -3.40 -0.33 22.19
CA ASP A 382 -3.68 0.25 20.88
C ASP A 382 -3.61 1.76 20.90
N SER A 383 -3.35 2.34 19.73
CA SER A 383 -3.30 3.78 19.51
C SER A 383 -4.23 4.18 18.37
N VAL A 384 -5.01 5.24 18.59
CA VAL A 384 -5.93 5.83 17.62
C VAL A 384 -5.43 7.22 17.26
N TYR A 385 -5.34 7.48 15.96
CA TYR A 385 -5.06 8.80 15.40
C TYR A 385 -6.19 9.19 14.46
N ASP A 386 -6.99 10.15 14.90
CA ASP A 386 -8.33 10.40 14.38
C ASP A 386 -8.47 11.86 13.97
N TYR A 387 -7.60 12.30 13.04
CA TYR A 387 -7.53 13.71 12.65
C TYR A 387 -8.48 14.02 11.50
N ASP A 388 -9.70 14.46 11.84
CA ASP A 388 -10.68 14.96 10.87
C ASP A 388 -11.24 16.34 11.27
N LEU A 389 -11.27 17.25 10.29
CA LEU A 389 -11.84 18.60 10.42
C LEU A 389 -13.19 18.75 9.71
N THR A 390 -13.77 17.66 9.24
CA THR A 390 -15.07 17.63 8.54
C THR A 390 -16.19 18.12 9.46
N GLU A 391 -17.02 19.05 8.96
CA GLU A 391 -18.11 19.61 9.76
C GLU A 391 -19.17 18.54 10.05
N GLY A 392 -19.45 18.33 11.35
CA GLY A 392 -20.43 17.33 11.79
C GLY A 392 -19.87 15.92 11.92
N ASN A 393 -18.54 15.79 11.92
CA ASN A 393 -17.86 14.55 12.22
C ASN A 393 -18.29 13.97 13.59
N LEU A 394 -18.35 12.65 13.67
CA LEU A 394 -18.81 11.87 14.82
C LEU A 394 -18.08 10.53 14.85
N ASP A 395 -16.84 10.55 15.33
CA ASP A 395 -16.07 9.35 15.57
C ASP A 395 -16.49 8.69 16.89
N VAL A 396 -16.39 7.36 16.91
CA VAL A 396 -16.93 6.56 18.02
C VAL A 396 -15.98 5.44 18.42
N ILE A 397 -15.61 5.41 19.69
CA ILE A 397 -15.07 4.19 20.31
C ILE A 397 -16.24 3.36 20.84
N VAL A 398 -16.33 2.10 20.44
CA VAL A 398 -17.32 1.16 20.95
C VAL A 398 -16.62 0.08 21.76
N PHE A 399 -16.89 0.06 23.07
CA PHE A 399 -16.41 -1.03 23.91
C PHE A 399 -17.18 -2.33 23.62
N LYS A 400 -16.43 -3.37 23.22
CA LYS A 400 -16.92 -4.72 22.93
C LYS A 400 -17.69 -5.30 24.12
N ALA A 401 -18.58 -6.26 23.83
CA ALA A 401 -19.43 -6.88 24.84
C ALA A 401 -18.63 -7.43 26.03
N GLY A 402 -19.07 -7.13 27.25
CA GLY A 402 -18.41 -7.56 28.49
C GLY A 402 -17.45 -6.52 29.11
N VAL A 403 -17.46 -5.29 28.60
CA VAL A 403 -16.82 -4.13 29.22
C VAL A 403 -17.90 -3.10 29.56
N ALA A 404 -18.11 -2.87 30.86
CA ALA A 404 -19.01 -1.81 31.33
C ALA A 404 -18.24 -0.51 31.59
N ALA A 405 -18.94 0.63 31.66
CA ALA A 405 -18.31 1.91 31.99
C ALA A 405 -17.53 1.90 33.32
N THR A 406 -17.96 1.11 34.31
CA THR A 406 -17.25 0.96 35.59
C THR A 406 -15.98 0.13 35.50
N ASP A 407 -15.78 -0.58 34.39
CA ASP A 407 -14.57 -1.37 34.15
C ASP A 407 -13.45 -0.52 33.56
N VAL A 408 -13.73 0.70 33.09
CA VAL A 408 -12.74 1.55 32.40
C VAL A 408 -12.23 2.65 33.32
N ALA A 409 -10.91 2.71 33.48
CA ALA A 409 -10.21 3.84 34.06
C ALA A 409 -9.83 4.81 32.93
N VAL A 410 -10.08 6.10 33.15
CA VAL A 410 -9.78 7.17 32.19
C VAL A 410 -8.64 8.00 32.74
N ALA A 411 -7.62 8.26 31.93
CA ALA A 411 -6.47 9.09 32.29
C ALA A 411 -6.08 10.01 31.13
N ARG A 412 -5.31 11.05 31.45
CA ARG A 412 -4.71 11.97 30.50
C ARG A 412 -3.19 11.82 30.55
N ASP A 413 -2.55 11.76 29.40
CA ASP A 413 -1.09 11.77 29.26
C ASP A 413 -0.66 12.77 28.18
N GLY A 414 -0.23 13.95 28.62
CA GLY A 414 -0.09 15.11 27.74
C GLY A 414 -1.44 15.51 27.14
N ASP A 415 -1.52 15.52 25.81
CA ASP A 415 -2.78 15.78 25.08
C ASP A 415 -3.53 14.51 24.70
N ALA A 416 -3.03 13.32 25.02
CA ALA A 416 -3.71 12.07 24.71
C ALA A 416 -4.71 11.66 25.79
N LEU A 417 -5.82 11.05 25.35
CA LEU A 417 -6.75 10.32 26.19
C LEU A 417 -6.27 8.87 26.32
N VAL A 418 -6.21 8.34 27.53
CA VAL A 418 -5.85 6.96 27.80
C VAL A 418 -7.00 6.26 28.51
N LEU A 419 -7.53 5.21 27.89
CA LEU A 419 -8.60 4.37 28.40
C LEU A 419 -8.02 3.01 28.76
N LYS A 420 -8.13 2.60 30.02
CA LYS A 420 -7.59 1.32 30.50
C LYS A 420 -8.69 0.43 31.06
N ILE A 421 -8.70 -0.84 30.66
CA ILE A 421 -9.66 -1.81 31.22
C ILE A 421 -9.10 -2.37 32.54
N ASN A 422 -9.82 -2.15 33.63
CA ASN A 422 -9.45 -2.59 34.96
C ASN A 422 -9.32 -4.11 35.04
N GLY A 423 -8.22 -4.56 35.66
CA GLY A 423 -7.89 -5.96 35.83
C GLY A 423 -7.24 -6.63 34.60
N THR A 424 -6.96 -5.88 33.53
CA THR A 424 -6.24 -6.37 32.35
C THR A 424 -5.05 -5.47 32.00
N LEU A 425 -4.33 -5.84 30.95
CA LEU A 425 -3.29 -5.00 30.34
C LEU A 425 -3.84 -4.12 29.21
N ASP A 426 -5.14 -4.26 28.89
CA ASP A 426 -5.74 -3.61 27.73
C ASP A 426 -5.81 -2.10 27.94
N GLN A 427 -5.27 -1.35 26.99
CA GLN A 427 -5.24 0.11 26.99
C GLN A 427 -5.44 0.65 25.57
N LEU A 428 -6.33 1.63 25.43
CA LEU A 428 -6.50 2.40 24.19
C LEU A 428 -6.02 3.83 24.42
N ARG A 429 -5.16 4.32 23.54
CA ARG A 429 -4.63 5.69 23.57
C ARG A 429 -5.14 6.46 22.36
N VAL A 430 -5.91 7.52 22.58
CA VAL A 430 -6.32 8.44 21.51
C VAL A 430 -5.37 9.62 21.49
N GLU A 431 -4.54 9.71 20.45
CA GLU A 431 -3.49 10.71 20.35
C GLU A 431 -4.07 12.10 20.06
N GLY A 432 -3.56 13.12 20.76
CA GLY A 432 -3.96 14.51 20.52
C GLY A 432 -5.39 14.89 20.92
N TYR A 433 -6.15 13.97 21.53
CA TYR A 433 -7.56 14.14 21.93
C TYR A 433 -7.88 15.47 22.64
N PHE A 434 -7.04 15.90 23.59
CA PHE A 434 -7.23 17.13 24.37
C PHE A 434 -6.56 18.36 23.74
N GLY A 435 -5.92 18.21 22.58
CA GLY A 435 -5.24 19.31 21.91
C GLY A 435 -6.21 20.42 21.52
N ALA A 436 -5.76 21.67 21.74
CA ALA A 436 -6.62 22.86 21.65
C ALA A 436 -7.94 22.73 22.44
N ASP A 437 -7.90 22.09 23.60
CA ASP A 437 -9.08 21.86 24.44
C ASP A 437 -10.14 20.96 23.78
N ALA A 438 -9.70 19.90 23.09
CA ALA A 438 -10.52 18.95 22.35
C ALA A 438 -11.37 19.61 21.24
N THR A 439 -10.76 20.54 20.50
CA THR A 439 -11.38 21.19 19.33
C THR A 439 -10.48 21.19 18.10
N ASN A 440 -9.37 20.44 18.12
CA ASN A 440 -8.41 20.42 17.02
C ASN A 440 -8.70 19.34 15.97
N GLY A 441 -9.80 18.59 16.13
CA GLY A 441 -10.21 17.55 15.20
C GLY A 441 -9.56 16.18 15.47
N ASN A 442 -8.87 15.98 16.59
CA ASN A 442 -8.34 14.65 16.97
C ASN A 442 -9.23 13.92 18.00
N GLN A 443 -10.39 14.49 18.31
CA GLN A 443 -11.22 13.99 19.39
C GLN A 443 -12.23 12.99 18.84
N VAL A 444 -12.21 11.77 19.35
CA VAL A 444 -13.33 10.85 19.20
C VAL A 444 -14.53 11.42 19.97
N GLU A 445 -15.62 11.75 19.30
CA GLU A 445 -16.75 12.48 19.92
C GLU A 445 -17.52 11.65 20.96
N GLU A 446 -17.62 10.33 20.77
CA GLU A 446 -18.38 9.46 21.65
C GLU A 446 -17.63 8.18 22.03
N ILE A 447 -17.75 7.78 23.30
CA ILE A 447 -17.41 6.44 23.76
C ILE A 447 -18.69 5.72 24.17
N ARG A 448 -19.01 4.63 23.50
CA ARG A 448 -20.23 3.85 23.70
C ARG A 448 -19.91 2.53 24.38
N PHE A 449 -20.67 2.22 25.42
CA PHE A 449 -20.62 0.94 26.11
C PHE A 449 -21.79 0.07 25.70
N THR A 450 -21.48 -1.19 25.36
CA THR A 450 -22.49 -2.21 25.06
C THR A 450 -23.12 -2.82 26.34
N ASP A 451 -23.06 -2.09 27.45
CA ASP A 451 -23.65 -2.49 28.73
C ASP A 451 -25.19 -2.44 28.70
N ALA A 452 -25.83 -2.95 29.75
CA ALA A 452 -27.29 -3.01 29.84
C ALA A 452 -27.98 -1.63 29.82
N THR A 453 -27.23 -0.55 30.01
CA THR A 453 -27.71 0.83 30.04
C THR A 453 -27.41 1.61 28.76
N SER A 454 -26.62 1.06 27.85
CA SER A 454 -26.11 1.73 26.65
C SER A 454 -25.48 3.08 27.00
N THR A 455 -24.61 3.07 28.01
CA THR A 455 -23.91 4.26 28.49
C THR A 455 -23.15 4.90 27.33
N VAL A 456 -23.28 6.22 27.18
CA VAL A 456 -22.50 7.03 26.24
C VAL A 456 -21.76 8.09 27.03
N TRP A 457 -20.47 8.19 26.78
CA TRP A 457 -19.61 9.26 27.27
C TRP A 457 -19.32 10.21 26.12
N THR A 458 -19.60 11.49 26.35
CA THR A 458 -19.30 12.59 25.43
C THR A 458 -17.91 13.17 25.74
N VAL A 459 -17.42 14.05 24.86
CA VAL A 459 -16.21 14.85 25.14
C VAL A 459 -16.25 15.54 26.50
N ALA A 460 -17.41 16.10 26.89
CA ALA A 460 -17.57 16.76 28.20
C ALA A 460 -17.47 15.78 29.38
N ASP A 461 -17.97 14.55 29.21
CA ASP A 461 -17.82 13.50 30.21
C ASP A 461 -16.35 13.09 30.33
N MET A 462 -15.62 12.96 29.21
CA MET A 462 -14.18 12.63 29.20
C MET A 462 -13.32 13.70 29.85
N LYS A 463 -13.61 14.98 29.57
CA LYS A 463 -12.99 16.09 30.30
C LYS A 463 -13.24 16.00 31.80
N SER A 464 -14.45 15.63 32.21
CA SER A 464 -14.79 15.51 33.62
C SER A 464 -14.12 14.29 34.29
N GLN A 465 -13.99 13.16 33.59
CA GLN A 465 -13.38 11.95 34.15
C GLN A 465 -11.88 12.12 34.44
N VAL A 466 -11.13 12.80 33.58
CA VAL A 466 -9.67 12.98 33.77
C VAL A 466 -9.30 14.00 34.85
N LEU A 467 -10.28 14.75 35.37
CA LEU A 467 -10.09 15.65 36.52
C LEU A 467 -10.33 14.95 37.87
N ILE A 468 -10.74 13.68 37.86
CA ILE A 468 -10.96 12.90 39.08
C ILE A 468 -9.62 12.29 39.52
N SER A 469 -9.15 12.70 40.70
CA SER A 469 -7.97 12.13 41.35
C SER A 469 -8.15 10.67 41.78
N THR A 470 -7.01 10.00 41.94
CA THR A 470 -6.87 8.69 42.56
C THR A 470 -6.45 8.82 44.04
N GLU A 471 -6.10 7.70 44.69
CA GLU A 471 -5.52 7.71 46.05
C GLU A 471 -3.97 7.81 46.04
N GLY A 472 -3.36 7.99 44.86
CA GLY A 472 -1.90 8.10 44.68
C GLY A 472 -1.49 9.47 44.17
N ASP A 473 -0.19 9.63 43.84
CA ASP A 473 0.34 10.88 43.30
C ASP A 473 -0.12 11.08 41.84
N ASP A 474 -0.95 12.10 41.60
CA ASP A 474 -1.55 12.43 40.31
C ASP A 474 -0.97 13.71 39.68
N THR A 475 -1.21 13.90 38.38
CA THR A 475 -0.99 15.17 37.69
C THR A 475 -2.29 15.55 37.00
N ILE A 476 -2.94 16.59 37.51
CA ILE A 476 -4.26 17.06 37.08
C ILE A 476 -4.09 18.40 36.39
N GLN A 477 -4.53 18.46 35.14
CA GLN A 477 -4.51 19.66 34.31
C GLN A 477 -5.93 20.03 33.93
N GLY A 478 -6.35 21.24 34.28
CA GLY A 478 -7.60 21.85 33.82
C GLY A 478 -7.57 22.22 32.34
N TYR A 479 -8.57 22.98 31.95
CA TYR A 479 -8.87 23.36 30.57
C TYR A 479 -8.82 24.89 30.43
N ALA A 480 -9.44 25.42 29.38
CA ALA A 480 -9.71 26.85 29.31
C ALA A 480 -11.01 27.15 30.06
N GLY A 481 -10.98 28.05 31.04
CA GLY A 481 -12.15 28.43 31.84
C GLY A 481 -11.89 28.31 33.34
N ASP A 482 -12.94 28.46 34.13
CA ASP A 482 -12.85 28.36 35.58
C ASP A 482 -12.96 26.88 36.02
N ASP A 483 -11.84 26.24 36.35
CA ASP A 483 -11.79 24.82 36.74
C ASP A 483 -11.74 24.60 38.26
N MET A 484 -12.19 23.43 38.72
CA MET A 484 -12.09 23.04 40.13
C MET A 484 -11.28 21.73 40.25
N LEU A 485 -10.08 21.83 40.82
CA LEU A 485 -9.12 20.73 40.90
C LEU A 485 -8.95 20.28 42.36
N SER A 486 -8.88 18.97 42.56
CA SER A 486 -8.53 18.37 43.85
C SER A 486 -7.64 17.16 43.63
N GLY A 487 -6.44 17.18 44.22
CA GLY A 487 -5.47 16.10 44.13
C GLY A 487 -5.89 14.82 44.83
N GLY A 488 -6.85 14.88 45.77
CA GLY A 488 -7.23 13.69 46.52
C GLY A 488 -6.10 13.29 47.48
N MET A 489 -5.91 12.01 47.74
CA MET A 489 -4.81 11.57 48.61
C MET A 489 -3.57 11.36 47.75
N GLY A 490 -2.43 11.92 48.13
CA GLY A 490 -1.23 11.77 47.32
C GLY A 490 -0.25 12.90 47.54
N ASN A 491 0.68 13.09 46.62
CA ASN A 491 1.38 14.35 46.46
C ASN A 491 1.20 14.76 45.01
N ASP A 492 0.19 15.59 44.78
CA ASP A 492 -0.32 15.78 43.43
C ASP A 492 0.28 17.02 42.78
N ILE A 493 0.21 17.09 41.45
CA ILE A 493 0.53 18.30 40.68
C ILE A 493 -0.76 18.80 40.07
N LEU A 494 -1.19 20.02 40.43
CA LEU A 494 -2.42 20.64 39.97
C LEU A 494 -2.06 21.86 39.12
N SER A 495 -2.62 21.95 37.92
CA SER A 495 -2.49 23.11 37.04
C SER A 495 -3.85 23.45 36.46
N GLY A 496 -4.43 24.58 36.85
CA GLY A 496 -5.77 25.01 36.45
C GLY A 496 -5.81 25.41 34.96
N GLY A 497 -4.87 26.25 34.53
CA GLY A 497 -4.75 26.63 33.13
C GLY A 497 -5.01 28.11 32.94
N MET A 498 -5.94 28.47 32.05
CA MET A 498 -6.41 29.85 31.87
C MET A 498 -7.79 29.99 32.48
N GLY A 499 -8.05 31.02 33.28
CA GLY A 499 -9.35 31.23 33.91
C GLY A 499 -9.23 31.59 35.38
N ASN A 500 -10.32 31.43 36.14
CA ASN A 500 -10.27 31.58 37.61
C ASN A 500 -10.45 30.20 38.23
N ASP A 501 -9.33 29.56 38.53
CA ASP A 501 -9.29 28.17 38.96
C ASP A 501 -9.41 28.04 40.48
N THR A 502 -9.91 26.90 40.94
CA THR A 502 -10.05 26.58 42.36
C THR A 502 -9.35 25.28 42.70
N TYR A 503 -8.33 25.35 43.54
CA TYR A 503 -7.57 24.22 44.07
C TYR A 503 -8.04 23.86 45.47
N LEU A 504 -8.53 22.64 45.67
CA LEU A 504 -9.05 22.18 46.95
C LEU A 504 -8.01 21.38 47.76
N LEU A 505 -7.75 21.80 49.01
CA LEU A 505 -6.98 21.03 49.99
C LEU A 505 -7.82 20.69 51.23
N ALA A 506 -7.86 19.41 51.55
CA ALA A 506 -8.43 18.80 52.73
C ALA A 506 -7.36 18.07 53.56
N ARG A 507 -7.71 17.68 54.78
CA ARG A 507 -6.80 16.89 55.63
C ARG A 507 -6.67 15.47 55.09
N GLY A 508 -5.44 14.97 55.01
CA GLY A 508 -5.11 13.68 54.41
C GLY A 508 -4.83 13.72 52.92
N ASN A 509 -4.90 14.90 52.28
CA ASN A 509 -4.55 15.03 50.86
C ASN A 509 -3.05 14.94 50.61
N GLY A 510 -2.19 15.21 51.60
CA GLY A 510 -0.75 15.17 51.42
C GLY A 510 -0.18 16.46 50.85
N SER A 511 0.94 16.37 50.14
CA SER A 511 1.75 17.54 49.76
C SER A 511 1.61 17.87 48.29
N ASP A 512 0.58 18.64 47.97
CA ASP A 512 0.23 18.97 46.59
C ASP A 512 1.00 20.19 46.10
N THR A 513 1.33 20.22 44.82
CA THR A 513 2.00 21.30 44.13
C THR A 513 1.02 21.98 43.19
N ILE A 514 0.85 23.29 43.33
CA ILE A 514 0.08 24.09 42.37
C ILE A 514 1.08 24.73 41.39
N SER A 515 0.86 24.50 40.10
CA SER A 515 1.61 25.11 39.00
C SER A 515 0.70 26.08 38.26
N GLU A 516 0.78 27.35 38.65
CA GLU A 516 0.04 28.45 38.04
C GLU A 516 0.78 29.06 36.86
N SER A 517 0.04 29.55 35.87
CA SER A 517 0.65 30.33 34.76
C SER A 517 -0.33 31.26 34.04
N ASP A 518 -1.49 31.58 34.64
CA ASP A 518 -2.43 32.48 33.99
C ASP A 518 -1.92 33.94 33.97
N VAL A 519 -1.76 34.47 32.77
CA VAL A 519 -1.37 35.87 32.52
C VAL A 519 -2.57 36.76 32.18
N THR A 520 -3.78 36.21 32.25
CA THR A 520 -5.02 36.90 31.92
C THR A 520 -5.30 38.02 32.92
N ALA A 521 -5.47 39.23 32.42
CA ALA A 521 -5.68 40.39 33.29
C ALA A 521 -6.99 40.27 34.08
N GLY A 522 -6.88 40.16 35.40
CA GLY A 522 -8.02 40.03 36.31
C GLY A 522 -8.38 38.58 36.64
N ASN A 523 -7.47 37.64 36.40
CA ASN A 523 -7.52 36.28 36.97
C ASN A 523 -7.65 36.35 38.50
N SER A 524 -8.22 35.29 39.07
CA SER A 524 -8.62 35.27 40.47
C SER A 524 -8.70 33.85 41.03
N ASP A 525 -7.56 33.18 40.96
CA ASP A 525 -7.39 31.80 41.35
C ASP A 525 -7.54 31.64 42.88
N VAL A 526 -8.06 30.49 43.29
CA VAL A 526 -8.47 30.22 44.66
C VAL A 526 -7.81 28.95 45.19
N ALA A 527 -7.00 29.08 46.25
CA ALA A 527 -6.63 27.97 47.11
C ALA A 527 -7.70 27.81 48.19
N LEU A 528 -8.59 26.84 48.03
CA LEU A 528 -9.71 26.55 48.91
C LEU A 528 -9.33 25.48 49.94
N PHE A 529 -9.42 25.83 51.22
CA PHE A 529 -9.23 24.90 52.33
C PHE A 529 -10.58 24.38 52.82
N ASP A 530 -10.72 23.05 52.81
CA ASP A 530 -11.97 22.34 53.08
C ASP A 530 -12.51 22.55 54.52
N ALA A 531 -13.71 22.04 54.78
CA ALA A 531 -14.38 22.06 56.08
C ALA A 531 -13.46 21.53 57.20
N GLY A 532 -13.31 22.32 58.27
CA GLY A 532 -12.48 21.96 59.43
C GLY A 532 -11.01 22.38 59.34
N ILE A 533 -10.67 23.22 58.37
CA ILE A 533 -9.39 23.93 58.29
C ILE A 533 -9.66 25.44 58.44
N ALA A 534 -9.34 25.98 59.62
CA ALA A 534 -9.49 27.41 59.89
C ALA A 534 -8.19 28.18 59.57
N ALA A 535 -8.30 29.50 59.40
CA ALA A 535 -7.16 30.37 59.06
C ALA A 535 -6.01 30.31 60.10
N ASP A 536 -6.32 30.05 61.37
CA ASP A 536 -5.31 29.88 62.43
C ASP A 536 -4.68 28.47 62.48
N GLN A 537 -5.09 27.60 61.57
CA GLN A 537 -4.53 26.26 61.35
C GLN A 537 -3.68 26.18 60.08
N LEU A 538 -3.47 27.29 59.39
CA LEU A 538 -2.61 27.38 58.20
C LEU A 538 -1.26 27.99 58.57
N TRP A 539 -0.20 27.45 57.98
CA TRP A 539 1.17 27.91 58.19
C TRP A 539 1.82 28.24 56.85
N PHE A 540 2.20 29.50 56.69
CA PHE A 540 2.79 30.05 55.48
C PHE A 540 4.30 30.08 55.61
N THR A 541 5.02 29.55 54.63
CA THR A 541 6.48 29.51 54.64
C THR A 541 7.03 29.69 53.23
N GLN A 542 8.02 30.57 53.09
CA GLN A 542 8.79 30.65 51.86
C GLN A 542 9.79 29.49 51.77
N SER A 543 9.71 28.70 50.70
CA SER A 543 10.59 27.55 50.43
C SER A 543 11.28 27.72 49.07
N GLY A 544 12.48 28.32 49.08
CA GLY A 544 13.14 28.74 47.85
C GLY A 544 12.32 29.82 47.12
N ASN A 545 11.89 29.53 45.90
CA ASN A 545 10.99 30.39 45.12
C ASN A 545 9.50 30.06 45.30
N ASN A 546 9.17 29.01 46.07
CA ASN A 546 7.79 28.57 46.26
C ASN A 546 7.19 29.15 47.54
N LEU A 547 5.86 29.22 47.58
CA LEU A 547 5.10 29.44 48.81
C LEU A 547 4.51 28.11 49.28
N ASP A 548 4.92 27.65 50.46
CA ASP A 548 4.32 26.50 51.12
C ASP A 548 3.23 26.97 52.09
N VAL A 549 2.02 26.43 51.95
CA VAL A 549 0.86 26.65 52.84
C VAL A 549 0.46 25.32 53.46
N SER A 550 0.93 25.07 54.68
CA SER A 550 0.73 23.79 55.37
C SER A 550 -0.41 23.84 56.38
N ILE A 551 -1.12 22.72 56.54
CA ILE A 551 -2.10 22.55 57.60
C ILE A 551 -1.36 22.09 58.87
N ILE A 552 -1.38 22.90 59.93
CA ILE A 552 -0.62 22.63 61.15
C ILE A 552 -0.96 21.26 61.76
N GLY A 553 0.08 20.57 62.23
CA GLY A 553 -0.05 19.26 62.85
C GLY A 553 -0.26 18.11 61.87
N THR A 554 -0.24 18.36 60.56
CA THR A 554 -0.37 17.34 59.51
C THR A 554 0.82 17.39 58.54
N GLY A 555 0.86 16.47 57.59
CA GLY A 555 1.75 16.56 56.42
C GLY A 555 1.12 17.30 55.23
N ASP A 556 -0.14 17.73 55.38
CA ASP A 556 -0.93 18.27 54.26
C ASP A 556 -0.50 19.71 53.94
N LYS A 557 -0.25 20.00 52.67
CA LYS A 557 0.10 21.36 52.23
C LYS A 557 -0.18 21.57 50.75
N PHE A 558 -0.32 22.84 50.39
CA PHE A 558 -0.01 23.30 49.05
C PHE A 558 1.42 23.83 48.98
N SER A 559 2.14 23.51 47.91
CA SER A 559 3.37 24.18 47.47
C SER A 559 3.06 24.91 46.17
N ILE A 560 2.89 26.23 46.23
CA ILE A 560 2.62 27.03 45.04
C ILE A 560 3.96 27.37 44.40
N GLN A 561 4.18 26.82 43.21
CA GLN A 561 5.45 26.86 42.52
C GLN A 561 5.76 28.27 42.03
N ASN A 562 7.01 28.72 42.16
CA ASN A 562 7.49 29.99 41.63
C ASN A 562 6.77 31.26 42.14
N TRP A 563 5.99 31.17 43.22
CA TRP A 563 5.32 32.31 43.86
C TRP A 563 6.21 33.56 43.98
N TYR A 564 7.46 33.39 44.41
CA TYR A 564 8.39 34.51 44.62
C TYR A 564 9.19 34.93 43.38
N ALA A 565 8.97 34.28 42.23
CA ALA A 565 9.64 34.61 40.98
C ALA A 565 8.93 35.75 40.24
N ASP A 566 7.60 35.70 40.13
CA ASP A 566 6.77 36.69 39.43
C ASP A 566 5.30 36.55 39.87
N SER A 567 4.50 37.62 39.78
CA SER A 567 3.10 37.60 40.22
C SER A 567 2.18 36.73 39.36
N GLN A 568 2.57 36.38 38.13
CA GLN A 568 1.78 35.47 37.27
C GLN A 568 1.70 34.01 37.80
N TYR A 569 2.51 33.67 38.80
CA TYR A 569 2.51 32.35 39.45
C TYR A 569 1.74 32.37 40.78
N HIS A 570 1.09 33.49 41.11
CA HIS A 570 0.31 33.60 42.33
C HIS A 570 -1.04 32.90 42.14
N VAL A 571 -1.53 32.36 43.25
CA VAL A 571 -2.96 32.12 43.46
C VAL A 571 -3.50 33.35 44.21
N GLU A 572 -4.44 34.10 43.63
CA GLU A 572 -4.83 35.42 44.14
C GLU A 572 -5.54 35.38 45.50
N GLN A 573 -6.26 34.28 45.77
CA GLN A 573 -7.10 34.16 46.95
C GLN A 573 -6.89 32.84 47.70
N PHE A 574 -6.71 32.93 49.02
CA PHE A 574 -6.76 31.79 49.92
C PHE A 574 -8.08 31.86 50.69
N LYS A 575 -8.89 30.82 50.61
CA LYS A 575 -10.23 30.79 51.22
C LYS A 575 -10.39 29.63 52.18
N THR A 576 -10.94 29.92 53.36
CA THR A 576 -11.42 28.87 54.26
C THR A 576 -12.91 28.67 54.09
N SER A 577 -13.39 27.46 54.40
CA SER A 577 -14.81 27.08 54.32
C SER A 577 -15.80 27.98 55.10
N ASP A 578 -15.34 28.78 56.07
CA ASP A 578 -16.15 29.78 56.77
C ASP A 578 -16.28 31.13 56.03
N GLY A 579 -15.73 31.24 54.83
CA GLY A 579 -15.83 32.40 53.94
C GLY A 579 -14.75 33.46 54.13
N LYS A 580 -13.79 33.26 55.07
CA LYS A 580 -12.67 34.18 55.20
C LYS A 580 -11.75 34.08 53.99
N THR A 581 -11.29 35.24 53.54
CA THR A 581 -10.39 35.35 52.39
C THR A 581 -9.11 36.07 52.78
N LEU A 582 -7.98 35.54 52.33
CA LEU A 582 -6.68 36.19 52.37
C LEU A 582 -6.24 36.43 50.92
N LEU A 583 -5.92 37.68 50.59
CA LEU A 583 -5.41 38.03 49.26
C LEU A 583 -3.91 37.80 49.17
N ASP A 584 -3.41 37.48 47.99
CA ASP A 584 -1.98 37.31 47.68
C ASP A 584 -1.10 38.47 48.22
N SER A 585 -1.59 39.70 48.08
CA SER A 585 -0.95 40.94 48.56
C SER A 585 -0.76 41.00 50.08
N GLN A 586 -1.46 40.15 50.83
CA GLN A 586 -1.40 40.06 52.29
C GLN A 586 -0.61 38.84 52.78
N VAL A 587 -0.29 37.89 51.90
CA VAL A 587 0.42 36.64 52.26
C VAL A 587 1.76 36.92 52.92
N GLN A 588 2.51 37.91 52.42
CA GLN A 588 3.84 38.23 52.96
C GLN A 588 3.78 38.62 54.45
N ASN A 589 2.69 39.25 54.91
CA ASN A 589 2.52 39.60 56.31
C ASN A 589 2.49 38.36 57.22
N LEU A 590 1.91 37.25 56.73
CA LEU A 590 1.89 35.98 57.45
C LEU A 590 3.23 35.27 57.39
N VAL A 591 3.87 35.22 56.22
CA VAL A 591 5.20 34.62 56.04
C VAL A 591 6.23 35.28 56.97
N ASP A 592 6.29 36.61 56.99
CA ASP A 592 7.22 37.37 57.85
C ASP A 592 6.94 37.12 59.35
N ALA A 593 5.68 37.08 59.75
CA ALA A 593 5.29 36.86 61.14
C ALA A 593 5.61 35.42 61.59
N MET A 594 5.38 34.43 60.73
CA MET A 594 5.60 33.01 61.01
C MET A 594 7.08 32.63 60.96
N ALA A 595 7.91 33.31 60.16
CA ALA A 595 9.35 33.07 60.07
C ALA A 595 10.11 33.25 61.42
N ALA A 596 9.52 33.96 62.38
CA ALA A 596 10.07 34.10 63.74
C ALA A 596 9.91 32.85 64.62
N PHE A 597 9.18 31.83 64.14
CA PHE A 597 8.80 30.65 64.89
C PHE A 597 9.15 29.37 64.10
N SER A 598 9.29 28.25 64.82
CA SER A 598 9.34 26.94 64.17
C SER A 598 7.91 26.50 63.83
N PRO A 599 7.67 25.84 62.69
CA PRO A 599 6.36 25.27 62.38
C PRO A 599 5.86 24.35 63.51
N PRO A 600 4.56 24.36 63.85
CA PRO A 600 3.99 23.46 64.85
C PRO A 600 4.32 21.99 64.55
N ALA A 601 4.61 21.22 65.59
CA ALA A 601 4.98 19.81 65.44
C ALA A 601 3.77 18.97 64.99
N ALA A 602 4.04 17.82 64.36
CA ALA A 602 3.01 16.85 63.98
C ALA A 602 2.06 16.54 65.16
N GLY A 603 0.75 16.51 64.89
CA GLY A 603 -0.31 16.33 65.87
C GLY A 603 -0.75 17.59 66.61
N GLN A 604 -0.11 18.75 66.42
CA GLN A 604 -0.56 20.03 67.00
C GLN A 604 -1.54 20.74 66.08
N THR A 605 -2.84 20.64 66.37
CA THR A 605 -3.92 21.24 65.56
C THR A 605 -4.29 22.67 65.97
N THR A 606 -3.60 23.23 66.97
CA THR A 606 -3.79 24.61 67.45
C THR A 606 -2.44 25.24 67.73
N LEU A 607 -2.30 26.53 67.48
CA LEU A 607 -1.11 27.29 67.81
C LEU A 607 -0.82 27.24 69.33
N ALA A 608 0.44 27.03 69.69
CA ALA A 608 0.88 27.14 71.09
C ALA A 608 0.59 28.56 71.63
N ALA A 609 0.27 28.69 72.92
CA ALA A 609 -0.16 29.96 73.49
C ALA A 609 0.82 31.13 73.26
N ASN A 610 2.12 30.83 73.27
CA ASN A 610 3.19 31.80 72.97
C ASN A 610 3.25 32.20 71.49
N TYR A 611 2.79 31.36 70.57
CA TYR A 611 2.70 31.68 69.13
C TYR A 611 1.42 32.48 68.88
N ALA A 612 0.28 31.98 69.40
CA ALA A 612 -1.04 32.58 69.25
C ALA A 612 -1.08 34.06 69.72
N THR A 613 -0.35 34.41 70.78
CA THR A 613 -0.28 35.80 71.28
C THR A 613 0.30 36.77 70.24
N THR A 614 1.21 36.30 69.39
CA THR A 614 1.86 37.11 68.34
C THR A 614 1.17 36.96 66.99
N LEU A 615 0.78 35.74 66.62
CA LEU A 615 0.25 35.42 65.29
C LEU A 615 -1.23 35.73 65.14
N ASN A 616 -2.08 35.51 66.15
CA ASN A 616 -3.54 35.70 66.02
C ASN A 616 -3.93 37.14 65.61
N PRO A 617 -3.31 38.22 66.15
CA PRO A 617 -3.59 39.57 65.67
C PRO A 617 -3.23 39.79 64.20
N VAL A 618 -2.13 39.16 63.72
CA VAL A 618 -1.71 39.26 62.31
C VAL A 618 -2.67 38.46 61.42
N ILE A 619 -3.03 37.24 61.83
CA ILE A 619 -4.00 36.40 61.12
C ILE A 619 -5.35 37.13 61.01
N ALA A 620 -5.90 37.64 62.10
CA ALA A 620 -7.18 38.33 62.11
C ALA A 620 -7.19 39.67 61.35
N ALA A 621 -6.03 40.32 61.17
CA ALA A 621 -5.94 41.56 60.41
C ALA A 621 -5.89 41.33 58.89
N ASN A 622 -5.38 40.18 58.46
CA ASN A 622 -5.18 39.86 57.04
C ASN A 622 -6.31 39.00 56.46
N TRP A 623 -6.81 38.00 57.20
CA TRP A 623 -7.96 37.21 56.80
C TRP A 623 -9.26 37.98 57.07
N GLN A 624 -10.00 38.36 56.01
CA GLN A 624 -11.24 39.16 56.10
C GLN A 624 -12.50 38.42 55.70
#